data_AF-A0A1W2AT24-F1
#
_entry.id   AF-A0A1W2AT24-F1
#
_cell.length_a   1.000
_cell.length_b   1.000
_cell.length_c   1.000
_cell.angle_alpha   90.00
_cell.angle_beta   90.00
_cell.angle_gamma   90.00
#
_symmetry.space_group_name_H-M   'P 1'
#
loop_
_entity.id
_entity.type
_entity.pdbx_description
1 polymer ?
#
loop_
_entity_poly.entity_id
_entity_poly.type
_entity_poly.pdbx_seq_one_letter_code
_entity_poly.pdbx_strand_id
1 'polypeptide(L)'
;MSGPKSSSYTLTAEQRKKILEEQRRQRELEQERKRVEAETQRKGGLLIEINSELEKLSLQIDRLIFLKNESEYDLPLIDETKSKIETVKTQIETIRNRETTTSSELKSQNEQLSGLLYEISSHYSLCADQVSKVTDRFHKELDSRIAEGFHLSFSNLGADKRKKDSTQIIRINETMAQLSGMTLSSKLQSHLNEIKNKADTITDPTFLSNFYSVVVVPFVKECREFEAVQKEHDELIIQYAILAEECNVSTKPVPYSKEGIEFVKNEIAKLEQQSMKQKESEYIKKALDEAMREMGYDLIGDRVVAKKSGKRIRHELYSLSNGTAVDVTYSENGQITMELGGIDQVDRQPDTDESLQLVEDMRSFCTDYDVLVKRLAEKGVKTQKLSIMPPSVEYAQIINSNDYSIKKPVSRYSVVSHRQTDTSVMHREN
;
A
#
# COMPACT_ATOMS: atom_id res chain seq x y z
N MET A 1 31.64 39.45 11.80
CA MET A 1 31.11 38.70 10.64
C MET A 1 29.57 38.91 10.63
N SER A 2 28.82 39.00 9.51
CA SER A 2 27.32 39.03 9.39
C SER A 2 26.74 39.66 8.09
N GLY A 3 27.23 39.25 6.93
CA GLY A 3 26.42 39.15 5.72
C GLY A 3 25.79 37.75 5.64
N PRO A 4 25.25 37.33 4.48
CA PRO A 4 24.56 36.06 4.29
C PRO A 4 25.30 34.86 4.91
N LYS A 5 24.53 33.97 5.57
CA LYS A 5 25.03 32.73 6.18
C LYS A 5 24.52 31.54 5.41
N SER A 6 25.39 30.82 4.73
CA SER A 6 25.05 29.58 4.04
C SER A 6 25.79 28.42 4.69
N SER A 7 25.02 27.40 5.10
CA SER A 7 25.55 26.16 5.66
C SER A 7 24.76 24.96 5.15
N SER A 8 25.44 23.82 5.02
CA SER A 8 24.78 22.53 4.80
C SER A 8 24.44 21.92 6.15
N TYR A 9 23.19 21.51 6.32
CA TYR A 9 22.72 20.88 7.56
C TYR A 9 22.45 19.41 7.26
N THR A 10 23.00 18.54 8.09
CA THR A 10 22.89 17.08 7.97
C THR A 10 22.70 16.47 9.35
N LEU A 11 22.10 15.30 9.45
CA LEU A 11 21.92 14.63 10.74
C LEU A 11 23.13 13.78 11.13
N THR A 12 23.35 13.63 12.44
CA THR A 12 24.28 12.63 12.97
C THR A 12 23.86 11.22 12.54
N ALA A 13 24.81 10.30 12.43
CA ALA A 13 24.51 8.91 12.06
C ALA A 13 23.50 8.26 13.03
N GLU A 14 23.60 8.58 14.33
CA GLU A 14 22.67 8.11 15.35
C GLU A 14 21.25 8.65 15.15
N GLN A 15 21.11 9.96 14.87
CA GLN A 15 19.80 10.56 14.65
C GLN A 15 19.17 10.06 13.35
N ARG A 16 19.98 9.88 12.28
CA ARG A 16 19.53 9.22 11.05
C ARG A 16 19.04 7.80 11.29
N LYS A 17 19.75 7.03 12.13
CA LYS A 17 19.36 5.66 12.47
C LYS A 17 18.02 5.63 13.20
N LYS A 18 17.79 6.51 14.17
CA LYS A 18 16.51 6.62 14.90
C LYS A 18 15.35 6.93 13.97
N ILE A 19 15.52 7.89 13.06
CA ILE A 19 14.48 8.25 12.08
C ILE A 19 14.19 7.07 11.15
N LEU A 20 15.22 6.36 10.69
CA LEU A 20 15.06 5.18 9.84
C LEU A 20 14.35 4.03 10.57
N GLU A 21 14.68 3.78 11.84
CA GLU A 21 14.01 2.75 12.66
C GLU A 21 12.54 3.07 12.87
N GLU A 22 12.20 4.32 13.20
CA GLU A 22 10.81 4.76 13.35
C GLU A 22 10.03 4.63 12.03
N GLN A 23 10.65 4.98 10.89
CA GLN A 23 10.04 4.77 9.58
C GLN A 23 9.77 3.31 9.27
N ARG A 24 10.75 2.43 9.53
CA ARG A 24 10.58 0.99 9.30
C ARG A 24 9.40 0.47 10.11
N ARG A 25 9.31 0.86 11.38
CA ARG A 25 8.19 0.50 12.25
C ARG A 25 6.85 1.00 11.72
N GLN A 26 6.76 2.25 11.29
CA GLN A 26 5.53 2.81 10.72
C GLN A 26 5.12 2.08 9.43
N ARG A 27 6.08 1.77 8.56
CA ARG A 27 5.85 1.02 7.33
C ARG A 27 5.39 -0.40 7.59
N GLU A 28 6.00 -1.10 8.54
CA GLU A 28 5.59 -2.44 8.93
C GLU A 28 4.14 -2.45 9.42
N LEU A 29 3.75 -1.47 10.25
CA LEU A 29 2.37 -1.31 10.72
C LEU A 29 1.40 -1.01 9.56
N GLU A 30 1.80 -0.17 8.62
CA GLU A 30 0.97 0.17 7.45
C GLU A 30 0.85 -0.98 6.45
N GLN A 31 1.91 -1.74 6.23
CA GLN A 31 1.90 -2.97 5.44
C GLN A 31 0.94 -3.99 6.04
N GLU A 32 1.02 -4.22 7.36
CA GLU A 32 0.12 -5.15 8.04
C GLU A 32 -1.33 -4.66 7.98
N ARG A 33 -1.58 -3.35 8.12
CA ARG A 33 -2.92 -2.77 7.95
C ARG A 33 -3.48 -3.02 6.55
N LYS A 34 -2.70 -2.78 5.49
CA LYS A 34 -3.12 -3.03 4.11
C LYS A 34 -3.35 -4.52 3.83
N ARG A 35 -2.54 -5.41 4.43
CA ARG A 35 -2.74 -6.87 4.35
C ARG A 35 -4.05 -7.31 5.02
N VAL A 36 -4.31 -6.84 6.24
CA VAL A 36 -5.55 -7.12 6.97
C VAL A 36 -6.76 -6.62 6.18
N GLU A 37 -6.69 -5.42 5.61
CA GLU A 37 -7.77 -4.86 4.79
C GLU A 37 -8.04 -5.72 3.54
N ALA A 38 -7.00 -6.11 2.80
CA ALA A 38 -7.14 -6.96 1.62
C ALA A 38 -7.74 -8.33 1.95
N GLU A 39 -7.26 -8.99 3.02
CA GLU A 39 -7.79 -10.28 3.45
C GLU A 39 -9.23 -10.17 3.98
N THR A 40 -9.59 -9.04 4.61
CA THR A 40 -10.97 -8.77 5.05
C THR A 40 -11.91 -8.58 3.86
N GLN A 41 -11.49 -7.84 2.83
CA GLN A 41 -12.25 -7.69 1.59
C GLN A 41 -12.41 -9.04 0.89
N ARG A 42 -11.35 -9.85 0.81
CA ARG A 42 -11.40 -11.21 0.27
C ARG A 42 -12.37 -12.10 1.05
N LYS A 43 -12.35 -12.04 2.38
CA LYS A 43 -13.31 -12.75 3.24
C LYS A 43 -14.75 -12.36 2.87
N GLY A 44 -15.02 -11.07 2.75
CA GLY A 44 -16.33 -10.55 2.34
C GLY A 44 -16.77 -11.07 0.97
N GLY A 45 -15.86 -11.06 -0.02
CA GLY A 45 -16.13 -11.59 -1.36
C GLY A 45 -16.44 -13.09 -1.38
N LEU A 46 -15.63 -13.90 -0.69
CA LEU A 46 -15.84 -15.35 -0.58
C LEU A 46 -17.17 -15.68 0.10
N LEU A 47 -17.57 -14.93 1.13
CA LEU A 47 -18.86 -15.15 1.80
C LEU A 47 -20.05 -14.87 0.86
N ILE A 48 -19.95 -13.84 0.01
CA ILE A 48 -20.99 -13.55 -0.99
C ILE A 48 -21.06 -14.68 -2.03
N GLU A 49 -19.91 -15.14 -2.52
CA GLU A 49 -19.82 -16.22 -3.51
C GLU A 49 -20.40 -17.53 -2.97
N ILE A 50 -20.00 -17.92 -1.75
CA ILE A 50 -20.51 -19.10 -1.06
C ILE A 50 -22.03 -19.04 -0.89
N ASN A 51 -22.58 -17.89 -0.47
CA ASN A 51 -24.03 -17.74 -0.36
C ASN A 51 -24.74 -17.92 -1.71
N SER A 52 -24.16 -17.39 -2.79
CA SER A 52 -24.72 -17.56 -4.14
C SER A 52 -24.71 -19.02 -4.61
N GLU A 53 -23.66 -19.77 -4.29
CA GLU A 53 -23.57 -21.20 -4.61
C GLU A 53 -24.51 -22.05 -3.74
N LEU A 54 -24.70 -21.68 -2.46
CA LEU A 54 -25.70 -22.30 -1.60
C LEU A 54 -27.13 -22.09 -2.12
N GLU A 55 -27.46 -20.89 -2.64
CA GLU A 55 -28.75 -20.63 -3.27
C GLU A 55 -28.97 -21.49 -4.53
N LYS A 56 -27.96 -21.60 -5.40
CA LYS A 56 -28.00 -22.48 -6.57
C LYS A 56 -28.18 -23.95 -6.17
N LEU A 57 -27.45 -24.39 -5.15
CA LEU A 57 -27.56 -25.76 -4.64
C LEU A 57 -28.97 -26.01 -4.06
N SER A 58 -29.53 -25.05 -3.31
CA SER A 58 -30.91 -25.14 -2.80
C SER A 58 -31.92 -25.29 -3.95
N LEU A 59 -31.78 -24.51 -5.03
CA LEU A 59 -32.65 -24.60 -6.19
C LEU A 59 -32.56 -25.97 -6.90
N GLN A 60 -31.37 -26.58 -6.93
CA GLN A 60 -31.20 -27.94 -7.46
C GLN A 60 -31.85 -28.99 -6.57
N ILE A 61 -31.80 -28.81 -5.25
CA ILE A 61 -32.53 -29.68 -4.32
C ILE A 61 -34.03 -29.57 -4.55
N ASP A 62 -34.57 -28.36 -4.72
CA ASP A 62 -36.00 -28.17 -5.01
C ASP A 62 -36.43 -28.88 -6.30
N ARG A 63 -35.58 -28.86 -7.33
CA ARG A 63 -35.78 -29.64 -8.57
C ARG A 63 -35.76 -31.14 -8.32
N LEU A 64 -34.81 -31.65 -7.54
CA LEU A 64 -34.76 -33.07 -7.16
C LEU A 64 -36.00 -33.49 -6.37
N ILE A 65 -36.51 -32.64 -5.48
CA ILE A 65 -37.77 -32.88 -4.73
C ILE A 65 -38.95 -32.94 -5.69
N PHE A 66 -39.04 -32.00 -6.64
CA PHE A 66 -40.08 -32.01 -7.67
C PHE A 66 -40.04 -33.32 -8.48
N LEU A 67 -38.86 -33.73 -8.95
CA LEU A 67 -38.68 -34.99 -9.67
C LEU A 67 -39.03 -36.21 -8.81
N LYS A 68 -38.68 -36.23 -7.52
CA LYS A 68 -39.07 -37.29 -6.58
C LYS A 68 -40.59 -37.47 -6.53
N ASN A 69 -41.33 -36.36 -6.48
CA ASN A 69 -42.79 -36.37 -6.40
C ASN A 69 -43.45 -36.84 -7.70
N GLU A 70 -42.86 -36.53 -8.87
CA GLU A 70 -43.37 -36.92 -10.19
C GLU A 70 -43.03 -38.37 -10.58
N SER A 71 -41.88 -38.88 -10.12
CA SER A 71 -41.32 -40.15 -10.61
C SER A 71 -41.32 -41.31 -9.59
N GLU A 72 -41.75 -41.05 -8.34
CA GLU A 72 -41.68 -41.98 -7.19
C GLU A 72 -40.28 -42.59 -6.91
N TYR A 73 -39.22 -42.10 -7.57
CA TYR A 73 -37.86 -42.60 -7.33
C TYR A 73 -37.35 -42.17 -5.95
N ASP A 74 -36.72 -43.10 -5.23
CA ASP A 74 -36.01 -42.73 -4.00
C ASP A 74 -34.69 -42.03 -4.35
N LEU A 75 -34.52 -40.82 -3.81
CA LEU A 75 -33.38 -39.93 -4.08
C LEU A 75 -32.70 -39.59 -2.74
N PRO A 76 -31.86 -40.49 -2.20
CA PRO A 76 -31.17 -40.30 -0.91
C PRO A 76 -30.23 -39.08 -0.91
N LEU A 77 -29.79 -38.64 -2.09
CA LEU A 77 -28.96 -37.44 -2.26
C LEU A 77 -29.66 -36.17 -1.77
N ILE A 78 -31.00 -36.12 -1.72
CA ILE A 78 -31.75 -34.95 -1.22
C ILE A 78 -31.43 -34.69 0.25
N ASP A 79 -31.49 -35.73 1.09
CA ASP A 79 -31.27 -35.60 2.53
C ASP A 79 -29.78 -35.37 2.85
N GLU A 80 -28.88 -36.01 2.09
CA GLU A 80 -27.44 -35.77 2.17
C GLU A 80 -27.09 -34.31 1.85
N THR A 81 -27.64 -33.77 0.75
CA THR A 81 -27.36 -32.40 0.33
C THR A 81 -27.96 -31.38 1.30
N LYS A 82 -29.16 -31.62 1.85
CA LYS A 82 -29.74 -30.79 2.91
C LYS A 82 -28.87 -30.75 4.17
N SER A 83 -28.40 -31.91 4.63
CA SER A 83 -27.49 -31.99 5.79
C SER A 83 -26.18 -31.24 5.53
N LYS A 84 -25.64 -31.35 4.31
CA LYS A 84 -24.41 -30.64 3.92
C LYS A 84 -24.60 -29.13 3.89
N ILE A 85 -25.72 -28.62 3.35
CA ILE A 85 -26.05 -27.18 3.37
C ILE A 85 -26.07 -26.64 4.80
N GLU A 86 -26.73 -27.33 5.73
CA GLU A 86 -26.80 -26.89 7.14
C GLU A 86 -25.42 -26.95 7.82
N THR A 87 -24.61 -27.96 7.50
CA THR A 87 -23.23 -28.05 7.99
C THR A 87 -22.38 -26.87 7.50
N VAL A 88 -22.50 -26.51 6.22
CA VAL A 88 -21.74 -25.40 5.66
C VAL A 88 -22.22 -24.05 6.22
N LYS A 89 -23.53 -23.85 6.40
CA LYS A 89 -24.07 -22.64 7.05
C LYS A 89 -23.53 -22.45 8.47
N THR A 90 -23.53 -23.50 9.28
CA THR A 90 -23.00 -23.43 10.67
C THR A 90 -21.49 -23.13 10.71
N GLN A 91 -20.72 -23.68 9.76
CA GLN A 91 -19.30 -23.36 9.63
C GLN A 91 -19.07 -21.90 9.19
N ILE A 92 -19.88 -21.38 8.26
CA ILE A 92 -19.85 -19.97 7.85
C ILE A 92 -20.15 -19.05 9.04
N GLU A 93 -21.20 -19.34 9.82
CA GLU A 93 -21.55 -18.54 11.00
C GLU A 93 -20.40 -18.54 12.03
N THR A 94 -19.76 -19.68 12.23
CA THR A 94 -18.59 -19.80 13.11
C THR A 94 -17.43 -18.92 12.62
N ILE A 95 -17.14 -18.91 11.32
CA ILE A 95 -16.07 -18.08 10.73
C ILE A 95 -16.45 -16.58 10.75
N ARG A 96 -17.74 -16.26 10.60
CA ARG A 96 -18.25 -14.88 10.63
C ARG A 96 -18.12 -14.26 12.02
N ASN A 97 -18.38 -15.04 13.07
CA ASN A 97 -18.39 -14.57 14.46
C ASN A 97 -17.01 -14.58 15.12
N ARG A 98 -15.98 -15.15 14.49
CA ARG A 98 -14.60 -15.07 14.98
C ARG A 98 -14.04 -13.67 14.74
N GLU A 99 -13.75 -12.97 15.82
CA GLU A 99 -12.93 -11.76 15.78
C GLU A 99 -11.51 -12.12 15.33
N THR A 100 -10.97 -11.36 14.39
CA THR A 100 -9.62 -11.55 13.85
C THR A 100 -8.87 -10.23 13.86
N THR A 101 -7.66 -10.24 14.41
CA THR A 101 -6.84 -9.04 14.54
C THR A 101 -5.58 -9.10 13.69
N THR A 102 -5.24 -10.27 13.13
CA THR A 102 -4.01 -10.48 12.36
C THR A 102 -4.29 -10.93 10.93
N SER A 103 -3.40 -10.57 9.98
CA SER A 103 -3.50 -11.03 8.59
C SER A 103 -3.42 -12.55 8.47
N SER A 104 -2.61 -13.21 9.32
CA SER A 104 -2.45 -14.67 9.28
C SER A 104 -3.72 -15.42 9.65
N GLU A 105 -4.47 -14.96 10.65
CA GLU A 105 -5.74 -15.58 11.04
C GLU A 105 -6.81 -15.40 9.96
N LEU A 106 -6.90 -14.18 9.39
CA LEU A 106 -7.80 -13.90 8.26
C LEU A 106 -7.48 -14.77 7.05
N LYS A 107 -6.20 -14.95 6.75
CA LYS A 107 -5.75 -15.81 5.65
C LYS A 107 -6.17 -17.27 5.86
N SER A 108 -5.97 -17.80 7.07
CA SER A 108 -6.42 -19.15 7.40
C SER A 108 -7.94 -19.30 7.28
N GLN A 109 -8.72 -18.28 7.68
CA GLN A 109 -10.17 -18.27 7.48
C GLN A 109 -10.55 -18.22 6.00
N ASN A 110 -9.83 -17.43 5.19
CA ASN A 110 -10.06 -17.37 3.75
C ASN A 110 -9.75 -18.70 3.06
N GLU A 111 -8.70 -19.40 3.47
CA GLU A 111 -8.40 -20.76 3.01
C GLU A 111 -9.51 -21.74 3.39
N GLN A 112 -10.05 -21.66 4.62
CA GLN A 112 -11.20 -22.46 5.04
C GLN A 112 -12.43 -22.16 4.18
N LEU A 113 -12.76 -20.88 3.94
CA LEU A 113 -13.89 -20.47 3.10
C LEU A 113 -13.72 -20.95 1.65
N SER A 114 -12.53 -20.84 1.07
CA SER A 114 -12.24 -21.38 -0.26
C SER A 114 -12.41 -22.90 -0.32
N GLY A 115 -12.03 -23.62 0.75
CA GLY A 115 -12.29 -25.05 0.87
C GLY A 115 -13.79 -25.38 0.90
N LEU A 116 -14.59 -24.61 1.65
CA LEU A 116 -16.05 -24.78 1.69
C LEU A 116 -16.71 -24.50 0.34
N LEU A 117 -16.27 -23.44 -0.34
CA LEU A 117 -16.74 -23.12 -1.68
C LEU A 117 -16.51 -24.30 -2.64
N TYR A 118 -15.33 -24.91 -2.58
CA TYR A 118 -15.02 -26.10 -3.37
C TYR A 118 -15.95 -27.28 -3.05
N GLU A 119 -16.18 -27.56 -1.77
CA GLU A 119 -17.10 -28.63 -1.36
C GLU A 119 -18.53 -28.40 -1.88
N ILE A 120 -19.03 -27.16 -1.82
CA ILE A 120 -20.36 -26.80 -2.34
C ILE A 120 -20.42 -27.01 -3.84
N SER A 121 -19.45 -26.50 -4.60
CA SER A 121 -19.44 -26.64 -6.07
C SER A 121 -19.34 -28.11 -6.50
N SER A 122 -18.56 -28.93 -5.78
CA SER A 122 -18.50 -30.37 -6.01
C SER A 122 -19.86 -31.03 -5.78
N HIS A 123 -20.53 -30.74 -4.66
CA HIS A 123 -21.88 -31.26 -4.39
C HIS A 123 -22.92 -30.78 -5.40
N TYR A 124 -22.84 -29.52 -5.86
CA TYR A 124 -23.69 -29.01 -6.92
C TYR A 124 -23.56 -29.84 -8.21
N SER A 125 -22.34 -30.18 -8.62
CA SER A 125 -22.11 -31.01 -9.81
C SER A 125 -22.73 -32.40 -9.70
N LEU A 126 -22.65 -33.02 -8.51
CA LEU A 126 -23.27 -34.32 -8.23
C LEU A 126 -24.80 -34.23 -8.29
N CYS A 127 -25.39 -33.20 -7.70
CA CYS A 127 -26.83 -32.95 -7.78
C CYS A 127 -27.29 -32.74 -9.23
N ALA A 128 -26.57 -31.93 -10.00
CA ALA A 128 -26.90 -31.65 -11.40
C ALA A 128 -26.84 -32.93 -12.28
N ASP A 129 -25.82 -33.75 -12.08
CA ASP A 129 -25.68 -35.05 -12.77
C ASP A 129 -26.83 -36.01 -12.40
N GLN A 130 -27.23 -36.04 -11.12
CA GLN A 130 -28.37 -36.86 -10.69
C GLN A 130 -29.70 -36.33 -11.25
N VAL A 131 -29.91 -35.01 -11.28
CA VAL A 131 -31.08 -34.40 -11.95
C VAL A 131 -31.13 -34.87 -13.40
N SER A 132 -30.02 -34.74 -14.15
CA SER A 132 -29.96 -35.18 -15.56
C SER A 132 -30.32 -36.66 -15.71
N LYS A 133 -29.71 -37.54 -14.90
CA LYS A 133 -29.95 -38.98 -14.96
C LYS A 133 -31.39 -39.36 -14.66
N VAL A 134 -32.01 -38.70 -13.69
CA VAL A 134 -33.40 -38.94 -13.29
C VAL A 134 -34.35 -38.42 -14.37
N THR A 135 -34.10 -37.21 -14.89
CA THR A 135 -34.87 -36.63 -15.99
C THR A 135 -34.79 -37.50 -17.25
N ASP A 136 -33.60 -37.97 -17.63
CA ASP A 136 -33.42 -38.86 -18.78
C ASP A 136 -34.14 -40.20 -18.60
N ARG A 137 -34.10 -40.76 -17.38
CA ARG A 137 -34.81 -42.01 -17.07
C ARG A 137 -36.32 -41.80 -17.15
N PHE A 138 -36.83 -40.72 -16.56
CA PHE A 138 -38.25 -40.40 -16.58
C PHE A 138 -38.78 -40.16 -18.00
N HIS A 139 -38.04 -39.44 -18.83
CA HIS A 139 -38.39 -39.26 -20.26
C HIS A 139 -38.39 -40.60 -21.00
N LYS A 140 -37.39 -41.46 -20.80
CA LYS A 140 -37.37 -42.79 -21.42
C LYS A 140 -38.57 -43.65 -20.96
N GLU A 141 -38.96 -43.55 -19.70
CA GLU A 141 -40.13 -44.29 -19.18
C GLU A 141 -41.44 -43.74 -19.77
N LEU A 142 -41.58 -42.41 -19.85
CA LEU A 142 -42.71 -41.76 -20.54
C LEU A 142 -42.77 -42.15 -22.01
N ASP A 143 -41.66 -42.09 -22.74
CA ASP A 143 -41.58 -42.49 -24.14
C ASP A 143 -41.94 -43.97 -24.30
N SER A 144 -41.50 -44.85 -23.40
CA SER A 144 -41.92 -46.26 -23.42
C SER A 144 -43.41 -46.45 -23.11
N ARG A 145 -44.00 -45.70 -22.17
CA ARG A 145 -45.44 -45.78 -21.86
C ARG A 145 -46.31 -45.20 -22.99
N ILE A 146 -45.85 -44.12 -23.63
CA ILE A 146 -46.48 -43.56 -24.82
C ILE A 146 -46.39 -44.56 -25.98
N ALA A 147 -45.23 -45.20 -26.16
CA ALA A 147 -45.05 -46.26 -27.16
C ALA A 147 -45.88 -47.52 -26.85
N GLU A 148 -46.12 -47.88 -25.58
CA GLU A 148 -47.04 -48.94 -25.19
C GLU A 148 -48.51 -48.57 -25.46
N GLY A 149 -48.88 -47.30 -25.27
CA GLY A 149 -50.20 -46.76 -25.65
C GLY A 149 -50.46 -46.74 -27.16
N PHE A 150 -49.41 -46.83 -27.97
CA PHE A 150 -49.44 -46.96 -29.42
C PHE A 150 -48.74 -48.25 -29.85
N HIS A 151 -49.36 -49.42 -29.63
CA HIS A 151 -48.76 -50.67 -30.10
C HIS A 151 -48.57 -50.68 -31.63
N LEU A 152 -47.31 -50.58 -32.08
CA LEU A 152 -46.65 -51.55 -32.98
C LEU A 152 -45.13 -51.23 -33.16
N SER A 153 -44.31 -52.16 -32.65
CA SER A 153 -43.08 -52.72 -33.27
C SER A 153 -41.69 -52.07 -33.10
N PHE A 154 -40.85 -52.83 -32.36
CA PHE A 154 -39.44 -53.24 -32.57
C PHE A 154 -38.36 -52.19 -32.92
N SER A 155 -37.37 -52.03 -32.03
CA SER A 155 -35.92 -52.17 -32.33
C SER A 155 -35.07 -52.21 -31.05
N ASN A 156 -34.24 -53.25 -30.98
CA ASN A 156 -33.18 -53.48 -29.99
C ASN A 156 -32.18 -52.31 -29.84
N LEU A 157 -31.33 -52.43 -28.80
CA LEU A 157 -29.94 -51.93 -28.62
C LEU A 157 -29.81 -50.76 -27.62
N GLY A 158 -28.98 -50.78 -26.57
CA GLY A 158 -28.03 -51.77 -26.06
C GLY A 158 -27.62 -51.39 -24.63
N ALA A 159 -27.10 -52.36 -23.88
CA ALA A 159 -26.72 -52.19 -22.48
C ALA A 159 -25.41 -51.38 -22.33
N ASP A 160 -25.46 -50.31 -21.53
CA ASP A 160 -24.32 -49.49 -21.15
C ASP A 160 -23.32 -50.23 -20.25
N LYS A 161 -22.04 -50.23 -20.64
CA LYS A 161 -20.91 -50.62 -19.78
C LYS A 161 -20.58 -49.46 -18.82
N ARG A 162 -20.82 -49.65 -17.52
CA ARG A 162 -20.31 -48.73 -16.48
C ARG A 162 -18.79 -48.85 -16.36
N LYS A 163 -18.05 -47.76 -16.62
CA LYS A 163 -16.63 -47.64 -16.28
C LYS A 163 -16.50 -47.47 -14.75
N LYS A 164 -15.63 -48.24 -14.12
CA LYS A 164 -15.18 -48.03 -12.73
C LYS A 164 -14.12 -46.92 -12.75
N ASP A 165 -14.34 -45.86 -12.00
CA ASP A 165 -13.37 -44.77 -11.83
C ASP A 165 -12.05 -45.33 -11.28
N SER A 166 -10.95 -45.02 -11.97
CA SER A 166 -9.61 -45.42 -11.53
C SER A 166 -9.12 -44.49 -10.42
N THR A 167 -8.54 -45.05 -9.36
CA THR A 167 -7.98 -44.34 -8.19
C THR A 167 -6.92 -43.28 -8.54
N GLN A 168 -6.40 -43.31 -9.77
CA GLN A 168 -5.38 -42.37 -10.24
C GLN A 168 -6.00 -41.14 -10.93
N ILE A 169 -7.18 -41.25 -11.56
CA ILE A 169 -7.96 -40.10 -12.04
C ILE A 169 -8.36 -39.22 -10.85
N ILE A 170 -8.72 -39.84 -9.73
CA ILE A 170 -9.02 -39.14 -8.47
C ILE A 170 -7.78 -38.37 -7.98
N ARG A 171 -6.59 -38.98 -7.95
CA ARG A 171 -5.35 -38.29 -7.57
C ARG A 171 -4.98 -37.14 -8.52
N ILE A 172 -5.14 -37.32 -9.83
CA ILE A 172 -4.91 -36.23 -10.80
C ILE A 172 -5.88 -35.09 -10.51
N ASN A 173 -7.17 -35.37 -10.32
CA ASN A 173 -8.17 -34.37 -10.00
C ASN A 173 -7.91 -33.68 -8.65
N GLU A 174 -7.47 -34.41 -7.63
CA GLU A 174 -7.05 -33.85 -6.33
C GLU A 174 -5.84 -32.92 -6.49
N THR A 175 -4.81 -33.33 -7.25
CA THR A 175 -3.61 -32.50 -7.44
C THR A 175 -3.91 -31.26 -8.29
N MET A 176 -4.81 -31.38 -9.27
CA MET A 176 -5.25 -30.26 -10.11
C MET A 176 -6.22 -29.33 -9.37
N ALA A 177 -6.97 -29.83 -8.38
CA ALA A 177 -7.81 -29.03 -7.50
C ALA A 177 -7.00 -28.22 -6.47
N GLN A 178 -5.86 -28.75 -6.01
CA GLN A 178 -4.92 -27.98 -5.18
C GLN A 178 -4.35 -26.76 -5.94
N LEU A 179 -4.25 -26.84 -7.26
CA LEU A 179 -3.79 -25.74 -8.12
C LEU A 179 -4.89 -24.71 -8.44
N SER A 180 -6.18 -25.04 -8.29
CA SER A 180 -7.26 -24.07 -8.52
C SER A 180 -7.40 -22.99 -7.45
N GLY A 181 -6.78 -23.17 -6.27
CA GLY A 181 -6.65 -22.11 -5.27
C GLY A 181 -5.54 -21.08 -5.56
N MET A 182 -4.74 -21.31 -6.60
CA MET A 182 -3.63 -20.44 -7.02
C MET A 182 -4.07 -19.52 -8.17
N THR A 183 -3.76 -18.23 -8.08
CA THR A 183 -3.91 -17.27 -9.18
C THR A 183 -2.81 -17.46 -10.22
N LEU A 184 -2.88 -18.56 -10.98
CA LEU A 184 -1.93 -18.92 -12.02
C LEU A 184 -1.97 -17.94 -13.21
N SER A 185 -0.81 -17.69 -13.85
CA SER A 185 -0.75 -16.91 -15.09
C SER A 185 -1.59 -17.54 -16.20
N SER A 186 -2.04 -16.74 -17.18
CA SER A 186 -2.79 -17.22 -18.35
C SER A 186 -2.10 -18.37 -19.07
N LYS A 187 -0.76 -18.33 -19.16
CA LYS A 187 0.07 -19.38 -19.78
C LYS A 187 0.03 -20.69 -18.98
N LEU A 188 0.09 -20.62 -17.64
CA LEU A 188 -0.01 -21.77 -16.75
C LEU A 188 -1.44 -22.33 -16.71
N GLN A 189 -2.46 -21.49 -16.81
CA GLN A 189 -3.86 -21.94 -16.94
C GLN A 189 -4.10 -22.68 -18.25
N SER A 190 -3.56 -22.20 -19.38
CA SER A 190 -3.62 -22.93 -20.65
C SER A 190 -2.93 -24.29 -20.56
N HIS A 191 -1.73 -24.34 -19.95
CA HIS A 191 -1.00 -25.59 -19.75
C HIS A 191 -1.76 -26.56 -18.81
N LEU A 192 -2.41 -26.04 -17.77
CA LEU A 192 -3.27 -26.81 -16.86
C LEU A 192 -4.46 -27.43 -17.60
N ASN A 193 -5.10 -26.69 -18.50
CA ASN A 193 -6.19 -27.21 -19.33
C ASN A 193 -5.70 -28.26 -20.34
N GLU A 194 -4.51 -28.08 -20.91
CA GLU A 194 -3.89 -29.09 -21.78
C GLU A 194 -3.59 -30.40 -21.03
N ILE A 195 -3.11 -30.30 -19.78
CA ILE A 195 -2.85 -31.46 -18.93
C ILE A 195 -4.17 -32.16 -18.56
N LYS A 196 -5.24 -31.42 -18.26
CA LYS A 196 -6.58 -32.00 -18.03
C LYS A 196 -7.09 -32.78 -19.24
N ASN A 197 -7.09 -32.14 -20.41
CA ASN A 197 -7.56 -32.78 -21.65
C ASN A 197 -6.74 -34.03 -22.01
N LYS A 198 -5.43 -34.01 -21.75
CA LYS A 198 -4.55 -35.18 -21.94
C LYS A 198 -4.77 -36.27 -20.90
N ALA A 199 -5.09 -35.91 -19.66
CA ALA A 199 -5.43 -36.88 -18.62
C ALA A 199 -6.74 -37.63 -18.93
N ASP A 200 -7.76 -36.91 -19.42
CA ASP A 200 -9.08 -37.48 -19.73
C ASP A 200 -9.06 -38.44 -20.94
N THR A 201 -8.08 -38.29 -21.82
CA THR A 201 -7.92 -39.13 -23.01
C THR A 201 -7.18 -40.45 -22.74
N ILE A 202 -6.46 -40.56 -21.62
CA ILE A 202 -5.70 -41.77 -21.27
C ILE A 202 -6.61 -42.78 -20.57
N THR A 203 -6.80 -43.94 -21.20
CA THR A 203 -7.63 -45.04 -20.67
C THR A 203 -6.82 -46.14 -20.00
N ASP A 204 -5.49 -46.16 -20.18
CA ASP A 204 -4.58 -47.16 -19.62
C ASP A 204 -4.02 -46.73 -18.23
N PRO A 205 -4.25 -47.51 -17.15
CA PRO A 205 -3.80 -47.16 -15.80
C PRO A 205 -2.26 -47.10 -15.64
N THR A 206 -1.51 -47.93 -16.37
CA THR A 206 -0.04 -47.90 -16.35
C THR A 206 0.50 -46.63 -17.00
N PHE A 207 -0.07 -46.23 -18.14
CA PHE A 207 0.27 -44.99 -18.82
C PHE A 207 -0.13 -43.74 -18.01
N LEU A 208 -1.27 -43.78 -17.32
CA LEU A 208 -1.73 -42.71 -16.44
C LEU A 208 -0.76 -42.48 -15.26
N SER A 209 -0.20 -43.55 -14.70
CA SER A 209 0.81 -43.47 -13.65
C SER A 209 2.10 -42.80 -14.15
N ASN A 210 2.56 -43.14 -15.36
CA ASN A 210 3.75 -42.54 -15.95
C ASN A 210 3.52 -41.05 -16.31
N PHE A 211 2.34 -40.73 -16.87
CA PHE A 211 1.93 -39.36 -17.15
C PHE A 211 1.90 -38.49 -15.88
N TYR A 212 1.41 -39.03 -14.76
CA TYR A 212 1.44 -38.34 -13.48
C TYR A 212 2.88 -37.97 -13.05
N SER A 213 3.80 -38.94 -13.10
CA SER A 213 5.18 -38.73 -12.67
C SER A 213 6.00 -37.83 -13.59
N VAL A 214 5.77 -37.88 -14.91
CA VAL A 214 6.58 -37.16 -15.90
C VAL A 214 6.02 -35.80 -16.27
N VAL A 215 4.70 -35.59 -16.19
CA VAL A 215 4.04 -34.36 -16.64
C VAL A 215 3.41 -33.61 -15.46
N VAL A 216 2.61 -34.30 -14.63
CA VAL A 216 1.87 -33.64 -13.55
C VAL A 216 2.80 -33.19 -12.41
N VAL A 217 3.75 -34.04 -11.98
CA VAL A 217 4.68 -33.70 -10.87
C VAL A 217 5.60 -32.51 -11.22
N PRO A 218 6.27 -32.46 -12.39
CA PRO A 218 7.09 -31.31 -12.77
C PRO A 218 6.26 -30.02 -12.95
N PHE A 219 5.04 -30.13 -13.49
CA PHE A 219 4.14 -28.97 -13.63
C PHE A 219 3.70 -28.42 -12.27
N VAL A 220 3.34 -29.28 -11.31
CA VAL A 220 3.02 -28.85 -9.94
C VAL A 220 4.22 -28.14 -9.30
N LYS A 221 5.44 -28.59 -9.56
CA LYS A 221 6.66 -27.91 -9.09
C LYS A 221 6.80 -26.52 -9.71
N GLU A 222 6.59 -26.39 -11.01
CA GLU A 222 6.60 -25.09 -11.73
C GLU A 222 5.52 -24.14 -11.18
N CYS A 223 4.31 -24.62 -10.89
CA CYS A 223 3.26 -23.82 -10.26
C CYS A 223 3.63 -23.34 -8.85
N ARG A 224 4.29 -24.18 -8.04
CA ARG A 224 4.75 -23.79 -6.69
C ARG A 224 5.88 -22.77 -6.73
N GLU A 225 6.81 -22.92 -7.68
CA GLU A 225 7.88 -21.93 -7.91
C GLU A 225 7.28 -20.59 -8.37
N PHE A 226 6.27 -20.63 -9.24
CA PHE A 226 5.51 -19.44 -9.66
C PHE A 226 4.80 -18.76 -8.48
N GLU A 227 4.12 -19.52 -7.61
CA GLU A 227 3.42 -19.00 -6.42
C GLU A 227 4.39 -18.31 -5.44
N ALA A 228 5.57 -18.89 -5.21
CA ALA A 228 6.58 -18.29 -4.33
C ALA A 228 7.07 -16.93 -4.88
N VAL A 229 7.34 -16.85 -6.19
CA VAL A 229 7.76 -15.62 -6.86
C VAL A 229 6.62 -14.60 -6.94
N GLN A 230 5.37 -15.06 -7.07
CA GLN A 230 4.18 -14.21 -7.05
C GLN A 230 3.96 -13.57 -5.68
N LYS A 231 4.13 -14.34 -4.59
CA LYS A 231 4.09 -13.78 -3.23
C LYS A 231 5.14 -12.69 -3.04
N GLU A 232 6.38 -12.93 -3.47
CA GLU A 232 7.44 -11.92 -3.41
C GLU A 232 7.08 -10.66 -4.23
N HIS A 233 6.55 -10.84 -5.44
CA HIS A 233 6.12 -9.73 -6.28
C HIS A 233 4.97 -8.93 -5.65
N ASP A 234 3.96 -9.59 -5.09
CA ASP A 234 2.80 -8.95 -4.46
C ASP A 234 3.21 -8.17 -3.20
N GLU A 235 4.12 -8.73 -2.39
CA GLU A 235 4.72 -8.03 -1.25
C GLU A 235 5.49 -6.77 -1.68
N LEU A 236 6.30 -6.89 -2.74
CA LEU A 236 7.06 -5.76 -3.29
C LEU A 236 6.14 -4.69 -3.86
N ILE A 237 5.04 -5.06 -4.51
CA ILE A 237 4.05 -4.09 -5.00
C ILE A 237 3.38 -3.35 -3.85
N ILE A 238 3.02 -4.03 -2.76
CA ILE A 238 2.45 -3.38 -1.57
C ILE A 238 3.45 -2.37 -1.00
N GLN A 239 4.72 -2.78 -0.84
CA GLN A 239 5.78 -1.89 -0.36
C GLN A 239 5.99 -0.69 -1.29
N TYR A 240 6.03 -0.91 -2.60
CA TYR A 240 6.15 0.13 -3.60
C TYR A 240 4.99 1.12 -3.55
N ALA A 241 3.75 0.63 -3.42
CA ALA A 241 2.56 1.47 -3.34
C ALA A 241 2.57 2.36 -2.09
N ILE A 242 2.96 1.82 -0.93
CA ILE A 242 3.10 2.62 0.30
C ILE A 242 4.19 3.69 0.15
N LEU A 243 5.36 3.33 -0.36
CA LEU A 243 6.46 4.27 -0.56
C LEU A 243 6.13 5.36 -1.59
N ALA A 244 5.41 5.00 -2.65
CA ALA A 244 4.95 5.95 -3.65
C ALA A 244 3.93 6.93 -3.07
N GLU A 245 3.01 6.45 -2.23
CA GLU A 245 2.05 7.28 -1.48
C GLU A 245 2.79 8.23 -0.51
N GLU A 246 3.73 7.73 0.30
CA GLU A 246 4.59 8.55 1.18
C GLU A 246 5.29 9.69 0.41
N CYS A 247 5.85 9.36 -0.77
CA CYS A 247 6.60 10.31 -1.58
C CYS A 247 5.72 11.19 -2.49
N ASN A 248 4.39 11.02 -2.47
CA ASN A 248 3.44 11.65 -3.40
C ASN A 248 3.78 11.41 -4.89
N VAL A 249 4.22 10.20 -5.23
CA VAL A 249 4.55 9.76 -6.59
C VAL A 249 3.46 8.80 -7.09
N SER A 250 3.06 8.93 -8.35
CA SER A 250 2.10 8.00 -8.96
C SER A 250 2.77 6.65 -9.25
N THR A 251 2.11 5.57 -8.83
CA THR A 251 2.56 4.20 -9.10
C THR A 251 2.37 3.86 -10.58
N LYS A 252 3.37 3.19 -11.16
CA LYS A 252 3.25 2.63 -12.51
C LYS A 252 2.75 1.18 -12.41
N PRO A 253 1.84 0.74 -13.29
CA PRO A 253 1.47 -0.66 -13.36
C PRO A 253 2.69 -1.47 -13.77
N VAL A 254 3.10 -2.42 -12.92
CA VAL A 254 4.23 -3.29 -13.21
C VAL A 254 3.70 -4.68 -13.58
N PRO A 255 4.01 -5.18 -14.79
CA PRO A 255 3.64 -6.53 -15.17
C PRO A 255 4.49 -7.55 -14.41
N TYR A 256 3.90 -8.71 -14.13
CA TYR A 256 4.60 -9.84 -13.52
C TYR A 256 5.64 -10.39 -14.50
N SER A 257 6.90 -10.01 -14.30
CA SER A 257 8.08 -10.56 -14.99
C SER A 257 9.31 -10.39 -14.12
N LYS A 258 10.40 -11.12 -14.43
CA LYS A 258 11.67 -10.96 -13.70
C LYS A 258 12.18 -9.51 -13.81
N GLU A 259 12.02 -8.91 -14.98
CA GLU A 259 12.35 -7.51 -15.26
C GLU A 259 11.43 -6.55 -14.48
N GLY A 260 10.14 -6.89 -14.32
CA GLY A 260 9.20 -6.15 -13.49
C GLY A 260 9.57 -6.15 -12.01
N ILE A 261 9.96 -7.31 -11.46
CA ILE A 261 10.43 -7.42 -10.08
C ILE A 261 11.69 -6.59 -9.86
N GLU A 262 12.66 -6.66 -10.78
CA GLU A 262 13.89 -5.87 -10.69
C GLU A 262 13.62 -4.36 -10.81
N PHE A 263 12.70 -3.97 -11.69
CA PHE A 263 12.22 -2.59 -11.79
C PHE A 263 11.63 -2.11 -10.46
N VAL A 264 10.74 -2.91 -9.83
CA VAL A 264 10.11 -2.56 -8.54
C VAL A 264 11.16 -2.42 -7.45
N LYS A 265 12.13 -3.34 -7.35
CA LYS A 265 13.22 -3.26 -6.36
C LYS A 265 14.05 -1.98 -6.53
N ASN A 266 14.40 -1.64 -7.76
CA ASN A 266 15.14 -0.42 -8.06
C ASN A 266 14.34 0.84 -7.74
N GLU A 267 13.04 0.84 -8.02
CA GLU A 267 12.18 1.99 -7.75
C GLU A 267 11.90 2.15 -6.24
N ILE A 268 11.74 1.06 -5.50
CA ILE A 268 11.70 1.03 -4.04
C ILE A 268 12.97 1.69 -3.48
N ALA A 269 14.16 1.28 -3.92
CA ALA A 269 15.42 1.84 -3.43
C ALA A 269 15.53 3.36 -3.67
N LYS A 270 15.05 3.85 -4.82
CA LYS A 270 14.99 5.29 -5.10
C LYS A 270 14.00 6.02 -4.19
N LEU A 271 12.79 5.48 -4.02
CA LEU A 271 11.77 6.07 -3.17
C LEU A 271 12.18 6.07 -1.70
N GLU A 272 12.84 5.02 -1.22
CA GLU A 272 13.42 4.97 0.12
C GLU A 272 14.46 6.08 0.31
N GLN A 273 15.36 6.29 -0.67
CA GLN A 273 16.34 7.37 -0.61
C GLN A 273 15.66 8.74 -0.62
N GLN A 274 14.59 8.91 -1.41
CA GLN A 274 13.83 10.15 -1.46
C GLN A 274 13.09 10.43 -0.14
N SER A 275 12.38 9.45 0.39
CA SER A 275 11.67 9.53 1.68
C SER A 275 12.65 9.86 2.81
N MET A 276 13.83 9.24 2.83
CA MET A 276 14.89 9.56 3.79
C MET A 276 15.33 11.02 3.71
N LYS A 277 15.55 11.56 2.50
CA LYS A 277 15.93 12.97 2.32
C LYS A 277 14.82 13.93 2.74
N GLN A 278 13.56 13.61 2.41
CA GLN A 278 12.41 14.42 2.80
C GLN A 278 12.29 14.50 4.33
N LYS A 279 12.41 13.35 5.01
CA LYS A 279 12.29 13.25 6.47
C LYS A 279 13.47 13.88 7.20
N GLU A 280 14.68 13.75 6.66
CA GLU A 280 15.85 14.49 7.16
C GLU A 280 15.62 16.00 7.06
N SER A 281 15.13 16.49 5.91
CA SER A 281 14.81 17.90 5.72
C SER A 281 13.70 18.39 6.65
N GLU A 282 12.63 17.60 6.83
CA GLU A 282 11.53 17.91 7.77
C GLU A 282 12.02 18.02 9.21
N TYR A 283 12.88 17.09 9.63
CA TYR A 283 13.45 17.09 10.98
C TYR A 283 14.36 18.30 11.20
N ILE A 284 15.30 18.56 10.28
CA ILE A 284 16.21 19.71 10.37
C ILE A 284 15.42 21.01 10.47
N LYS A 285 14.38 21.14 9.64
CA LYS A 285 13.48 22.28 9.66
C LYS A 285 12.80 22.44 11.02
N LYS A 286 12.20 21.37 11.55
CA LYS A 286 11.54 21.40 12.86
C LYS A 286 12.52 21.77 14.00
N ALA A 287 13.72 21.18 13.97
CA ALA A 287 14.77 21.49 14.94
C ALA A 287 15.22 22.96 14.86
N LEU A 288 15.30 23.52 13.64
CA LEU A 288 15.60 24.93 13.41
C LEU A 288 14.47 25.83 13.93
N ASP A 289 13.22 25.54 13.58
CA ASP A 289 12.04 26.27 14.07
C ASP A 289 12.01 26.35 15.60
N GLU A 290 12.25 25.21 16.26
CA GLU A 290 12.31 25.13 17.72
C GLU A 290 13.47 25.96 18.29
N ALA A 291 14.68 25.81 17.75
CA ALA A 291 15.85 26.53 18.23
C ALA A 291 15.73 28.06 18.02
N MET A 292 15.16 28.49 16.89
CA MET A 292 14.86 29.89 16.61
C MET A 292 13.83 30.43 17.62
N ARG A 293 12.76 29.68 17.90
CA ARG A 293 11.74 30.09 18.89
C ARG A 293 12.29 30.17 20.31
N GLU A 294 13.10 29.20 20.73
CA GLU A 294 13.79 29.21 22.02
C GLU A 294 14.73 30.42 22.17
N MET A 295 15.23 30.96 21.05
CA MET A 295 16.04 32.18 20.98
C MET A 295 15.23 33.47 20.94
N GLY A 296 13.89 33.40 20.93
CA GLY A 296 13.01 34.55 20.83
C GLY A 296 12.72 35.00 19.39
N TYR A 297 13.11 34.22 18.39
CA TYR A 297 12.79 34.47 16.99
C TYR A 297 11.46 33.80 16.63
N ASP A 298 10.46 34.61 16.32
CA ASP A 298 9.12 34.15 16.02
C ASP A 298 8.90 34.00 14.52
N LEU A 299 8.37 32.86 14.07
CA LEU A 299 7.96 32.68 12.68
C LEU A 299 6.76 33.60 12.38
N ILE A 300 6.97 34.59 11.49
CA ILE A 300 5.97 35.60 11.13
C ILE A 300 5.42 35.42 9.72
N GLY A 301 6.08 34.67 8.84
CA GLY A 301 5.55 34.40 7.51
C GLY A 301 6.35 33.34 6.74
N ASP A 302 5.77 32.87 5.64
CA ASP A 302 6.44 31.94 4.72
C ASP A 302 6.05 32.21 3.26
N ARG A 303 6.92 31.82 2.33
CA ARG A 303 6.64 31.84 0.89
C ARG A 303 7.34 30.70 0.16
N VAL A 304 6.82 30.35 -1.01
CA VAL A 304 7.42 29.36 -1.90
C VAL A 304 7.62 30.00 -3.27
N VAL A 305 8.88 30.05 -3.72
CA VAL A 305 9.27 30.63 -5.00
C VAL A 305 9.66 29.51 -5.96
N ALA A 306 8.99 29.44 -7.11
CA ALA A 306 9.37 28.55 -8.20
C ALA A 306 10.35 29.26 -9.13
N LYS A 307 11.59 28.75 -9.25
CA LYS A 307 12.57 29.27 -10.21
C LYS A 307 12.21 28.83 -11.63
N LYS A 308 12.71 29.56 -12.64
CA LYS A 308 12.57 29.21 -14.07
C LYS A 308 13.09 27.79 -14.40
N SER A 309 13.96 27.23 -13.57
CA SER A 309 14.47 25.86 -13.66
C SER A 309 13.50 24.79 -13.11
N GLY A 310 12.32 25.17 -12.63
CA GLY A 310 11.35 24.28 -11.98
C GLY A 310 11.63 24.00 -10.49
N LYS A 311 12.81 24.37 -9.99
CA LYS A 311 13.18 24.20 -8.56
C LYS A 311 12.30 25.08 -7.68
N ARG A 312 11.80 24.51 -6.58
CA ARG A 312 11.01 25.24 -5.60
C ARG A 312 11.88 25.58 -4.40
N ILE A 313 11.91 26.85 -4.04
CA ILE A 313 12.67 27.34 -2.89
C ILE A 313 11.68 27.85 -1.87
N ARG A 314 11.80 27.34 -0.65
CA ARG A 314 10.97 27.75 0.47
C ARG A 314 11.72 28.80 1.27
N HIS A 315 11.00 29.84 1.66
CA HIS A 315 11.49 30.90 2.53
C HIS A 315 10.61 30.96 3.78
N GLU A 316 11.23 31.17 4.93
CA GLU A 316 10.56 31.39 6.20
C GLU A 316 11.14 32.62 6.87
N LEU A 317 10.26 33.51 7.32
CA LEU A 317 10.62 34.80 7.86
C LEU A 317 10.44 34.78 9.38
N TYR A 318 11.53 34.99 10.10
CA TYR A 318 11.53 35.03 11.56
C TYR A 318 11.76 36.45 12.05
N SER A 319 10.85 36.98 12.87
CA SER A 319 10.97 38.33 13.41
C SER A 319 12.09 38.44 14.42
N LEU A 320 12.80 39.56 14.34
CA LEU A 320 13.75 40.07 15.32
C LEU A 320 13.22 41.44 15.82
N SER A 321 13.88 42.04 16.81
CA SER A 321 13.49 43.32 17.38
C SER A 321 13.49 44.47 16.35
N ASN A 322 12.75 45.54 16.66
CA ASN A 322 12.76 46.81 15.92
C ASN A 322 12.35 46.71 14.43
N GLY A 323 11.49 45.76 14.08
CA GLY A 323 11.02 45.60 12.69
C GLY A 323 12.07 45.00 11.76
N THR A 324 13.04 44.26 12.30
CA THR A 324 13.97 43.42 11.52
C THR A 324 13.50 41.97 11.49
N ALA A 325 13.97 41.20 10.51
CA ALA A 325 13.75 39.77 10.44
C ALA A 325 14.93 39.03 9.82
N VAL A 326 14.96 37.73 10.05
CA VAL A 326 15.85 36.78 9.41
C VAL A 326 15.04 35.99 8.38
N ASP A 327 15.36 36.15 7.09
CA ASP A 327 14.85 35.28 6.02
C ASP A 327 15.70 34.00 5.96
N VAL A 328 15.03 32.87 6.14
CA VAL A 328 15.62 31.53 6.09
C VAL A 328 15.18 30.87 4.80
N THR A 329 16.15 30.66 3.92
CA THR A 329 15.96 30.01 2.63
C THR A 329 16.36 28.54 2.71
N TYR A 330 15.43 27.64 2.39
CA TYR A 330 15.68 26.20 2.27
C TYR A 330 15.82 25.79 0.82
N SER A 331 16.91 25.10 0.51
CA SER A 331 17.14 24.54 -0.81
C SER A 331 17.08 23.02 -0.81
N GLU A 332 16.72 22.43 -1.96
CA GLU A 332 16.50 20.99 -2.13
C GLU A 332 17.74 20.11 -1.84
N ASN A 333 18.95 20.70 -1.84
CA ASN A 333 20.20 19.99 -1.53
C ASN A 333 20.57 20.01 -0.04
N GLY A 334 19.67 20.50 0.83
CA GLY A 334 19.92 20.58 2.28
C GLY A 334 20.80 21.77 2.70
N GLN A 335 21.08 22.70 1.79
CA GLN A 335 21.67 23.99 2.14
C GLN A 335 20.58 24.93 2.68
N ILE A 336 20.87 25.56 3.81
CA ILE A 336 20.03 26.60 4.39
C ILE A 336 20.84 27.91 4.39
N THR A 337 20.23 28.96 3.86
CA THR A 337 20.79 30.31 3.86
C THR A 337 19.97 31.20 4.78
N MET A 338 20.64 32.00 5.62
CA MET A 338 20.01 32.95 6.54
C MET A 338 20.51 34.36 6.24
N GLU A 339 19.59 35.28 6.07
CA GLU A 339 19.86 36.68 5.74
C GLU A 339 19.03 37.60 6.63
N LEU A 340 19.66 38.64 7.18
CA LEU A 340 18.97 39.63 8.01
C LEU A 340 18.58 40.84 7.16
N GLY A 341 17.39 41.39 7.40
CA GLY A 341 16.92 42.61 6.75
C GLY A 341 15.86 43.35 7.56
N GLY A 342 15.64 44.61 7.20
CA GLY A 342 14.55 45.42 7.75
C GLY A 342 13.23 45.06 7.05
N ILE A 343 12.11 45.07 7.76
CA ILE A 343 10.80 44.70 7.19
C ILE A 343 10.06 45.95 6.70
N ASP A 344 9.55 45.90 5.48
CA ASP A 344 8.65 46.92 4.93
C ASP A 344 7.54 46.27 4.09
N GLN A 345 6.59 47.05 3.59
CA GLN A 345 5.51 46.59 2.70
C GLN A 345 5.84 46.79 1.21
N VAL A 346 6.97 47.42 0.92
CA VAL A 346 7.39 47.74 -0.45
C VAL A 346 8.86 47.42 -0.64
N ASP A 347 9.22 47.00 -1.85
CA ASP A 347 10.60 46.82 -2.25
C ASP A 347 11.29 48.18 -2.37
N ARG A 348 12.34 48.39 -1.57
CA ARG A 348 13.18 49.58 -1.62
C ARG A 348 14.58 49.28 -1.10
N GLN A 349 15.52 50.17 -1.40
CA GLN A 349 16.83 50.15 -0.76
C GLN A 349 16.74 50.81 0.63
N PRO A 350 17.49 50.29 1.63
CA PRO A 350 17.65 51.00 2.89
C PRO A 350 18.40 52.31 2.66
N ASP A 351 18.08 53.35 3.43
CA ASP A 351 18.87 54.58 3.43
C ASP A 351 20.20 54.40 4.17
N THR A 352 21.01 55.47 4.27
CA THR A 352 22.34 55.39 4.88
C THR A 352 22.27 55.05 6.38
N ASP A 353 21.33 55.64 7.10
CA ASP A 353 21.20 55.44 8.55
C ASP A 353 20.60 54.06 8.85
N GLU A 354 19.60 53.64 8.08
CA GLU A 354 19.04 52.29 8.11
C GLU A 354 20.10 51.23 7.79
N SER A 355 20.96 51.47 6.79
CA SER A 355 22.02 50.54 6.43
C SER A 355 23.04 50.37 7.56
N LEU A 356 23.42 51.47 8.23
CA LEU A 356 24.34 51.42 9.36
C LEU A 356 23.72 50.68 10.55
N GLN A 357 22.43 50.91 10.84
CA GLN A 357 21.73 50.22 11.91
C GLN A 357 21.57 48.73 11.61
N LEU A 358 21.20 48.36 10.38
CA LEU A 358 21.12 46.97 9.94
C LEU A 358 22.46 46.25 10.07
N VAL A 359 23.59 46.93 9.82
CA VAL A 359 24.93 46.36 10.04
C VAL A 359 25.16 46.00 11.51
N GLU A 360 24.67 46.80 12.45
CA GLU A 360 24.76 46.47 13.88
C GLU A 360 23.82 45.34 14.29
N ASP A 361 22.59 45.32 13.76
CA ASP A 361 21.64 44.22 13.98
C ASP A 361 22.21 42.89 13.43
N MET A 362 22.86 42.95 12.27
CA MET A 362 23.60 41.85 11.69
C MET A 362 24.71 41.36 12.63
N ARG A 363 25.50 42.25 13.24
CA ARG A 363 26.56 41.84 14.19
C ARG A 363 25.99 41.10 15.39
N SER A 364 24.85 41.57 15.91
CA SER A 364 24.12 40.89 16.99
C SER A 364 23.71 39.48 16.56
N PHE A 365 23.09 39.35 15.39
CA PHE A 365 22.69 38.05 14.85
C PHE A 365 23.86 37.08 14.67
N CYS A 366 25.08 37.58 14.42
CA CYS A 366 26.22 36.69 14.29
C CYS A 366 26.60 35.97 15.60
N THR A 367 26.40 36.62 16.73
CA THR A 367 26.56 36.00 18.06
C THR A 367 25.48 34.94 18.27
N ASP A 368 24.24 35.30 17.94
CA ASP A 368 23.09 34.39 18.03
C ASP A 368 23.25 33.17 17.11
N TYR A 369 23.82 33.34 15.92
CA TYR A 369 24.08 32.24 14.99
C TYR A 369 24.96 31.15 15.60
N ASP A 370 25.99 31.51 16.37
CA ASP A 370 26.84 30.52 17.04
C ASP A 370 26.08 29.78 18.16
N VAL A 371 25.13 30.45 18.83
CA VAL A 371 24.23 29.82 19.81
C VAL A 371 23.25 28.88 19.11
N LEU A 372 22.67 29.30 17.98
CA LEU A 372 21.77 28.49 17.15
C LEU A 372 22.45 27.20 16.70
N VAL A 373 23.69 27.29 16.21
CA VAL A 373 24.47 26.12 15.78
C VAL A 373 24.71 25.15 16.94
N LYS A 374 24.96 25.63 18.16
CA LYS A 374 25.11 24.77 19.35
C LYS A 374 23.81 24.05 19.70
N ARG A 375 22.68 24.77 19.74
CA ARG A 375 21.35 24.16 20.00
C ARG A 375 20.98 23.11 18.94
N LEU A 376 21.26 23.38 17.68
CA LEU A 376 21.06 22.41 16.59
C LEU A 376 21.93 21.16 16.77
N ALA A 377 23.18 21.33 17.21
CA ALA A 377 24.07 20.20 17.50
C ALA A 377 23.56 19.32 18.65
N GLU A 378 22.97 19.91 19.71
CA GLU A 378 22.32 19.18 20.80
C GLU A 378 21.12 18.34 20.32
N LYS A 379 20.41 18.82 19.29
CA LYS A 379 19.33 18.07 18.61
C LYS A 379 19.86 17.10 17.53
N GLY A 380 21.17 16.88 17.44
CA GLY A 380 21.77 15.93 16.50
C GLY A 380 21.88 16.44 15.06
N VAL A 381 21.77 17.75 14.83
CA VAL A 381 21.99 18.39 13.53
C VAL A 381 23.44 18.86 13.42
N LYS A 382 24.17 18.31 12.46
CA LYS A 382 25.52 18.73 12.09
C LYS A 382 25.46 19.83 11.04
N THR A 383 26.16 20.92 11.31
CA THR A 383 26.29 22.06 10.40
C THR A 383 27.67 22.06 9.77
N GLN A 384 27.72 22.02 8.44
CA GLN A 384 28.93 22.28 7.67
C GLN A 384 28.86 23.71 7.12
N LYS A 385 29.70 24.59 7.67
CA LYS A 385 29.79 26.01 7.25
C LYS A 385 30.27 26.06 5.79
N LEU A 386 29.45 26.60 4.89
CA LEU A 386 29.81 26.77 3.48
C LEU A 386 30.32 28.19 3.22
N SER A 387 29.57 29.20 3.67
CA SER A 387 29.93 30.61 3.53
C SER A 387 29.35 31.44 4.67
N ILE A 388 30.18 32.27 5.28
CA ILE A 388 29.79 33.20 6.35
C ILE A 388 30.39 34.55 5.99
N MET A 389 29.59 35.46 5.43
CA MET A 389 30.09 36.77 5.02
C MET A 389 30.17 37.76 6.20
N PRO A 390 31.04 38.79 6.18
CA PRO A 390 31.10 39.82 7.22
C PRO A 390 29.95 40.84 7.14
N PRO A 391 29.61 41.55 8.25
CA PRO A 391 28.57 42.57 8.25
C PRO A 391 29.03 43.65 7.29
N SER A 392 28.16 44.03 6.35
CA SER A 392 28.48 45.06 5.38
C SER A 392 27.21 45.77 4.97
N VAL A 393 27.34 47.07 4.69
CA VAL A 393 26.28 47.89 4.11
C VAL A 393 25.79 47.29 2.79
N GLU A 394 26.66 46.62 2.03
CA GLU A 394 26.31 45.94 0.78
C GLU A 394 25.30 44.79 0.95
N TYR A 395 25.14 44.27 2.17
CA TYR A 395 24.17 43.24 2.51
C TYR A 395 22.93 43.80 3.21
N ALA A 396 22.90 45.10 3.51
CA ALA A 396 21.73 45.74 4.09
C ALA A 396 20.59 45.71 3.07
N GLN A 397 19.46 45.15 3.48
CA GLN A 397 18.31 44.98 2.60
C GLN A 397 17.00 45.19 3.34
N ILE A 398 15.98 45.56 2.57
CA ILE A 398 14.59 45.60 3.03
C ILE A 398 13.86 44.37 2.49
N ILE A 399 13.25 43.62 3.40
CA ILE A 399 12.41 42.45 3.12
C ILE A 399 10.98 42.94 2.97
N ASN A 400 10.44 42.79 1.77
CA ASN A 400 9.05 43.08 1.50
C ASN A 400 8.13 42.01 2.11
N SER A 401 7.41 42.37 3.16
CA SER A 401 6.46 41.50 3.87
C SER A 401 5.27 41.07 3.01
N ASN A 402 4.90 41.81 1.96
CA ASN A 402 3.80 41.43 1.07
C ASN A 402 4.13 40.22 0.19
N ASP A 403 5.41 39.87 0.04
CA ASP A 403 5.83 38.66 -0.66
C ASP A 403 5.57 37.38 0.15
N TYR A 404 5.22 37.52 1.42
CA TYR A 404 5.07 36.42 2.36
C TYR A 404 3.61 36.26 2.78
N SER A 405 3.23 35.02 3.05
CA SER A 405 1.99 34.72 3.76
C SER A 405 2.18 35.02 5.25
N ILE A 406 1.90 36.27 5.65
CA ILE A 406 2.10 36.75 7.02
C ILE A 406 1.09 36.10 7.99
N LYS A 407 1.61 35.54 9.08
CA LYS A 407 0.86 34.82 10.12
C LYS A 407 0.67 35.62 11.41
N LYS A 408 1.53 36.62 11.65
CA LYS A 408 1.50 37.50 12.83
C LYS A 408 1.70 38.95 12.37
N PRO A 409 1.09 39.95 13.04
CA PRO A 409 1.31 41.35 12.70
C PRO A 409 2.80 41.71 12.81
N VAL A 410 3.30 42.47 11.85
CA VAL A 410 4.72 42.81 11.74
C VAL A 410 4.90 44.33 11.80
N SER A 411 5.86 44.78 12.60
CA SER A 411 6.23 46.20 12.69
C SER A 411 7.14 46.57 11.52
N ARG A 412 6.88 47.74 10.92
CA ARG A 412 7.77 48.31 9.91
C ARG A 412 9.11 48.69 10.54
N TYR A 413 10.19 48.46 9.79
CA TYR A 413 11.52 48.89 10.19
C TYR A 413 11.59 50.40 10.32
N SER A 414 12.18 50.86 11.41
CA SER A 414 12.45 52.27 11.66
C SER A 414 13.71 52.41 12.48
N VAL A 415 14.60 53.32 12.10
CA VAL A 415 15.81 53.65 12.88
C VAL A 415 15.39 54.16 14.25
N VAL A 416 15.83 53.48 15.31
CA VAL A 416 15.56 53.92 16.69
C VAL A 416 16.44 55.14 16.96
N SER A 417 15.86 56.34 16.94
CA SER A 417 16.61 57.55 17.29
C SER A 417 17.09 57.42 18.73
N HIS A 418 18.40 57.35 18.95
CA HIS A 418 18.99 57.47 20.29
C HIS A 418 18.80 58.89 20.81
N ARG A 419 17.60 59.20 21.29
CA ARG A 419 17.33 60.25 22.26
C ARG A 419 16.53 59.65 23.40
N GLN A 420 17.27 59.33 24.46
CA GLN A 420 16.82 59.02 25.82
C GLN A 420 16.01 57.73 25.98
N THR A 421 16.67 56.68 26.47
CA THR A 421 16.43 56.15 27.83
C THR A 421 17.56 55.20 28.25
N ASP A 422 18.35 55.64 29.23
CA ASP A 422 19.00 54.73 30.16
C ASP A 422 17.92 53.87 30.83
N THR A 423 17.83 52.60 30.47
CA THR A 423 17.25 51.59 31.35
C THR A 423 18.02 50.28 31.17
N SER A 424 18.86 50.03 32.17
CA SER A 424 19.52 48.79 32.53
C SER A 424 19.05 47.53 31.80
N VAL A 425 19.97 46.94 31.05
CA VAL A 425 19.94 45.55 30.61
C VAL A 425 19.90 44.65 31.84
N MET A 426 18.70 44.18 32.20
CA MET A 426 18.53 43.03 33.08
C MET A 426 18.70 41.77 32.25
N HIS A 427 19.75 41.01 32.54
CA HIS A 427 19.84 39.59 32.20
C HIS A 427 18.52 38.90 32.52
N ARG A 428 17.94 38.23 31.52
CA ARG A 428 16.98 37.16 31.75
C ARG A 428 17.68 35.85 31.43
N GLU A 429 18.33 35.31 32.45
CA GLU A 429 18.40 33.87 32.64
C GLU A 429 16.99 33.37 32.96
N ASN A 430 16.54 32.35 32.24
CA ASN A 430 15.72 31.24 32.73
C ASN A 430 15.79 30.12 31.70
#